data_AF-A0A969IF05-F1
#
_entry.id   AF-A0A969IF05-F1
#
_cell.length_a   1.000
_cell.length_b   1.000
_cell.length_c   1.000
_cell.angle_alpha   90.00
_cell.angle_beta   90.00
_cell.angle_gamma   90.00
#
_symmetry.space_group_name_H-M   'P 1'
#
loop_
_entity.id
_entity.type
_entity.pdbx_description
1 polymer ?
#
loop_
_entity_poly.entity_id
_entity_poly.type
_entity_poly.pdbx_seq_one_letter_code
_entity_poly.pdbx_strand_id
1 'polypeptide(L)'
;MRMYEATGAGTLLLTDGKNAPVKNFRDDEVAYYDTIEEAIEKADYYLRHEEKRVAIAEKGQQRTLSEYNYENSSRQLLHYFEQYLN
;
A
#
# COMPACT_ATOMS: atom_id res chain seq x y z
N MET A 1 8.75 -2.36 2.84
CA MET A 1 9.47 -2.08 1.58
C MET A 1 8.69 -2.59 0.38
N ARG A 2 8.61 -3.90 0.11
CA ARG A 2 7.91 -4.44 -1.09
C ARG A 2 6.49 -3.89 -1.35
N MET A 3 5.68 -3.74 -0.30
CA MET A 3 4.36 -3.12 -0.40
C MET A 3 4.44 -1.67 -0.89
N TYR A 4 5.27 -0.84 -0.25
CA TYR A 4 5.47 0.57 -0.59
C TYR A 4 6.12 0.76 -1.96
N GLU A 5 6.97 -0.16 -2.40
CA GLU A 5 7.56 -0.12 -3.74
C GLU A 5 6.49 -0.36 -4.82
N ALA A 6 5.65 -1.38 -4.64
CA ALA A 6 4.57 -1.70 -5.57
C ALA A 6 3.54 -0.57 -5.65
N THR A 7 3.06 -0.09 -4.50
CA THR A 7 2.09 1.00 -4.46
C THR A 7 2.71 2.32 -4.91
N GLY A 8 3.94 2.63 -4.52
CA GLY A 8 4.66 3.84 -4.95
C GLY A 8 4.92 3.90 -6.45
N ALA A 9 5.14 2.74 -7.09
CA ALA A 9 5.26 2.63 -8.55
C ALA A 9 3.94 2.81 -9.32
N GLY A 10 2.80 2.97 -8.64
CA GLY A 10 1.50 3.10 -9.30
C GLY A 10 0.94 1.79 -9.82
N THR A 11 1.30 0.67 -9.19
CA THR A 11 0.77 -0.65 -9.55
C THR A 11 -0.31 -1.09 -8.55
N LEU A 12 -1.27 -1.88 -9.03
CA LEU A 12 -2.20 -2.55 -8.11
C LEU A 12 -1.45 -3.60 -7.32
N LEU A 13 -1.38 -3.42 -6.00
CA LEU A 13 -0.90 -4.46 -5.09
C LEU A 13 -2.06 -5.41 -4.74
N LEU A 14 -1.90 -6.70 -5.07
CA LEU A 14 -2.71 -7.81 -4.58
C LEU A 14 -1.92 -8.53 -3.47
N THR A 15 -2.45 -8.60 -2.25
CA THR A 15 -1.68 -9.06 -1.08
C THR A 15 -2.52 -9.79 -0.05
N ASP A 16 -1.89 -10.63 0.77
CA ASP A 16 -2.55 -11.43 1.81
C ASP A 16 -3.10 -10.53 2.94
N GLY A 17 -4.39 -10.67 3.25
CA GLY A 17 -5.09 -9.93 4.29
C GLY A 17 -5.03 -10.56 5.68
N LYS A 18 -4.86 -11.89 5.79
CA LYS A 18 -4.83 -12.63 7.07
C LYS A 18 -3.50 -12.52 7.78
N ASN A 19 -2.41 -12.55 7.02
CA ASN A 19 -1.06 -12.59 7.56
C ASN A 19 -0.44 -11.20 7.78
N ALA A 20 -1.17 -10.13 7.43
CA ALA A 20 -0.73 -8.76 7.68
C ALA A 20 -1.14 -8.35 9.11
N PRO A 21 -0.21 -8.26 10.08
CA PRO A 21 -0.53 -7.88 11.47
C PRO A 21 -1.13 -6.46 11.57
N VAL A 22 -0.93 -5.63 10.55
CA VAL A 22 -1.55 -4.32 10.37
C VAL A 22 -1.88 -4.12 8.90
N LYS A 23 -3.14 -3.78 8.59
CA LYS A 23 -3.52 -3.27 7.26
C LYS A 23 -3.07 -1.82 7.12
N ASN A 24 -1.92 -1.62 6.50
CA ASN A 24 -1.37 -0.28 6.22
C ASN A 24 -2.17 0.49 5.15
N PHE A 25 -2.96 -0.23 4.36
CA PHE A 25 -3.77 0.32 3.28
C PHE A 25 -5.21 -0.12 3.43
N ARG A 26 -6.11 0.67 2.86
CA ARG A 26 -7.54 0.36 2.78
C ARG A 26 -7.82 -0.55 1.59
N ASP A 27 -8.96 -1.22 1.61
CA ASP A 27 -9.40 -2.12 0.53
C ASP A 27 -9.65 -1.38 -0.81
N ASP A 28 -9.69 -0.04 -0.82
CA ASP A 28 -9.76 0.79 -2.03
C ASP A 28 -8.42 1.40 -2.46
N GLU A 29 -7.33 1.08 -1.74
CA GLU A 29 -5.95 1.49 -2.04
C GLU A 29 -5.08 0.30 -2.47
N VAL A 30 -5.42 -0.91 -2.01
CA VAL A 30 -4.82 -2.19 -2.42
C VAL A 30 -5.90 -3.28 -2.44
N ALA A 31 -5.64 -4.39 -3.11
CA ALA A 31 -6.52 -5.57 -3.08
C ALA A 31 -6.00 -6.59 -2.06
N TYR A 32 -6.80 -6.90 -1.04
CA TYR A 32 -6.50 -7.99 -0.12
C TYR A 32 -7.11 -9.31 -0.58
N TYR A 33 -6.55 -10.44 -0.20
CA TYR A 33 -7.15 -11.77 -0.32
C TYR A 33 -6.89 -12.60 0.94
N ASP A 34 -7.78 -13.54 1.25
CA ASP A 34 -7.71 -14.38 2.45
C ASP A 34 -7.52 -15.87 2.12
N THR A 35 -7.65 -16.25 0.84
CA THR A 35 -7.35 -17.59 0.31
C THR A 35 -6.67 -17.53 -1.06
N ILE A 36 -6.10 -18.65 -1.50
CA ILE A 36 -5.45 -18.76 -2.82
C ILE A 36 -6.50 -18.62 -3.93
N GLU A 37 -7.68 -19.20 -3.74
CA GLU A 37 -8.78 -19.15 -4.70
C GLU A 37 -9.24 -17.71 -4.93
N GLU A 38 -9.38 -16.93 -3.84
CA GLU A 38 -9.70 -15.50 -3.93
C GLU A 38 -8.59 -14.69 -4.59
N ALA A 39 -7.31 -15.02 -4.33
CA ALA A 39 -6.19 -14.38 -5.00
C ALA A 39 -6.25 -14.60 -6.52
N ILE A 40 -6.53 -15.83 -6.96
CA ILE A 40 -6.68 -16.19 -8.37
C ILE A 40 -7.87 -15.43 -8.97
N GLU A 41 -9.03 -15.47 -8.33
CA GLU A 41 -10.24 -14.78 -8.80
C GLU A 41 -10.01 -13.27 -8.95
N LYS A 42 -9.38 -12.63 -7.95
CA LYS A 42 -9.07 -11.20 -7.98
C LYS A 42 -8.05 -10.85 -9.04
N ALA A 43 -6.99 -11.64 -9.21
CA ALA A 43 -6.02 -11.43 -10.28
C ALA A 43 -6.71 -11.43 -11.65
N ASP A 44 -7.51 -12.47 -11.91
CA ASP A 44 -8.30 -12.60 -13.13
C ASP A 44 -9.30 -11.45 -13.34
N TYR A 45 -9.99 -11.05 -12.28
CA TYR A 45 -10.92 -9.93 -12.31
C TYR A 45 -10.21 -8.62 -12.69
N TYR A 46 -9.13 -8.26 -11.99
CA TYR A 46 -8.43 -7.00 -12.25
C TYR A 46 -7.69 -6.99 -13.58
N LEU A 47 -7.28 -8.15 -14.11
CA LEU A 47 -6.75 -8.24 -15.47
C LEU A 47 -7.80 -7.87 -16.53
N ARG A 48 -9.08 -8.19 -16.30
CA ARG A 48 -10.20 -7.89 -17.19
C ARG A 48 -10.88 -6.53 -16.94
N HIS A 49 -10.59 -5.85 -15.83
CA HIS A 49 -11.20 -4.59 -15.42
C HIS A 49 -10.13 -3.50 -15.20
N GLU A 50 -9.56 -3.00 -16.29
CA GLU A 50 -8.46 -2.04 -16.26
C GLU A 50 -8.79 -0.75 -15.51
N GLU A 51 -9.95 -0.13 -15.78
CA GLU A 51 -10.34 1.12 -15.10
C GLU A 51 -10.38 0.95 -13.57
N LYS A 52 -10.95 -0.16 -13.09
CA LYS A 52 -11.02 -0.46 -11.66
C LYS A 52 -9.64 -0.75 -11.07
N ARG A 53 -8.80 -1.46 -11.81
CA ARG A 53 -7.41 -1.76 -11.43
C ARG A 53 -6.58 -0.48 -11.30
N VAL A 54 -6.65 0.41 -12.28
CA VAL A 54 -5.94 1.70 -12.29
C VAL A 54 -6.41 2.59 -11.15
N ALA A 55 -7.72 2.71 -10.94
CA ALA A 55 -8.26 3.56 -9.87
C ALA A 55 -7.79 3.16 -8.47
N ILE A 56 -7.63 1.86 -8.19
CA ILE A 56 -7.09 1.38 -6.91
C ILE A 56 -5.58 1.66 -6.83
N ALA A 57 -4.84 1.38 -7.92
CA ALA A 57 -3.40 1.61 -7.98
C ALA A 57 -3.04 3.09 -7.74
N GLU A 58 -3.79 4.02 -8.33
CA GLU A 58 -3.62 5.46 -8.13
C GLU A 58 -3.83 5.87 -6.67
N LYS A 59 -4.87 5.34 -6.01
CA LYS A 59 -5.12 5.60 -4.58
C LYS A 59 -4.00 5.05 -3.69
N GLY A 60 -3.55 3.82 -3.94
CA GLY A 60 -2.41 3.23 -3.24
C GLY A 60 -1.12 4.04 -3.43
N GLN A 61 -0.89 4.56 -4.63
CA GLN A 61 0.24 5.42 -4.92
C GLN A 61 0.16 6.74 -4.16
N GLN A 62 -1.00 7.41 -4.19
CA GLN A 62 -1.22 8.66 -3.46
C GLN A 62 -0.97 8.47 -1.96
N ARG A 63 -1.49 7.39 -1.36
CA ARG A 63 -1.24 7.05 0.05
C ARG A 63 0.25 6.87 0.34
N THR A 64 0.96 6.18 -0.55
CA THR A 64 2.39 5.90 -0.39
C THR A 64 3.23 7.17 -0.47
N LEU A 65 3.01 7.98 -1.49
CA LEU A 65 3.78 9.20 -1.72
C LEU A 65 3.48 10.26 -0.65
N SER A 66 2.27 10.31 -0.11
CA SER A 66 1.90 11.26 0.94
C SER A 66 2.39 10.86 2.33
N GLU A 67 2.42 9.57 2.67
CA GLU A 67 2.67 9.13 4.04
C GLU A 67 3.92 8.26 4.21
N TYR A 68 4.12 7.28 3.34
CA TYR A 68 5.16 6.25 3.47
C TYR A 68 6.44 6.62 2.71
N ASN A 69 6.90 7.85 2.87
CA ASN A 69 8.13 8.36 2.28
C ASN A 69 9.20 8.67 3.36
N TYR A 70 10.47 8.68 2.94
CA TYR A 70 11.58 8.94 3.85
C TYR A 70 11.59 10.37 4.41
N GLU A 71 11.08 11.35 3.67
CA GLU A 71 11.02 12.72 4.17
C GLU A 71 10.19 12.80 5.46
N ASN A 72 9.00 12.20 5.47
CA ASN A 72 8.13 12.15 6.64
C ASN A 72 8.80 11.45 7.82
N SER A 73 9.38 10.27 7.59
CA SER A 73 10.06 9.52 8.65
C SER A 73 11.28 10.28 9.21
N SER A 74 12.06 10.93 8.34
CA SER A 74 13.20 11.75 8.76
C SER A 74 12.76 12.97 9.56
N ARG A 75 11.66 13.65 9.17
CA ARG A 75 11.11 14.77 9.94
C ARG A 75 10.63 14.35 11.32
N GLN A 76 9.95 13.20 11.43
CA GLN A 76 9.54 12.65 12.73
C GLN A 76 10.75 12.32 13.60
N LEU A 77 11.77 11.66 13.05
CA LEU A 77 12.99 11.34 13.78
C LEU A 77 13.71 12.59 14.28
N LEU A 78 13.82 13.62 13.43
CA LEU A 78 14.38 14.91 13.82
C LEU A 78 13.60 15.53 14.99
N HIS A 79 12.27 15.53 14.91
CA HIS A 79 11.43 16.03 16.00
C HIS A 79 11.70 15.30 17.33
N TYR A 80 11.86 13.97 17.30
CA TYR A 80 12.24 13.21 18.48
C TYR A 80 13.62 13.60 19.02
N PHE A 81 14.62 13.80 18.15
CA PHE A 81 15.93 14.27 18.61
C PHE A 81 15.85 15.65 19.25
N GLU A 82 15.09 16.57 18.67
CA GLU A 82 14.88 17.91 19.24
C GLU A 82 14.18 17.89 20.60
N GLN A 83 13.30 16.91 20.84
CA GLN A 83 12.56 16.78 22.10
C GLN A 83 13.35 16.14 23.24
N TYR A 84 14.27 15.23 22.94
CA TYR A 84 14.88 14.35 23.94
C TYR A 84 16.41 14.46 24.04
N LEU A 85 17.07 15.08 23.06
CA LEU A 85 18.54 15.23 23.04
C LEU A 85 19.01 16.70 23.11
N ASN A 86 18.08 17.66 23.10
CA ASN A 86 18.31 19.05 23.46
C ASN A 86 17.75 19.34 24.87
#